data_AF-A0A157LA65-F1
#
_entry.id   AF-A0A157LA65-F1
#
_cell.length_a   1.000
_cell.length_b   1.000
_cell.length_c   1.000
_cell.angle_alpha   90.00
_cell.angle_beta   90.00
_cell.angle_gamma   90.00
#
_symmetry.space_group_name_H-M   'P 1'
#
loop_
_entity.id
_entity.type
_entity.pdbx_description
1 polymer ?
#
loop_
_entity_poly.entity_id
_entity_poly.type
_entity_poly.pdbx_seq_one_letter_code
_entity_poly.pdbx_strand_id
1 'polypeptide(L)'
;MNNLLHYKGFHGSVSYSAEDECLFGKIEFIKDLITFEAEDVAQIRPAFQRAVDDYLAHCERTGTQPDVPYKGSFNVRVSPQTHRLAAIEAKRRGVSLNELVSQAIDALLAGRAAPHSAHETA
;
A
#
# COMPACT_ATOMS: atom_id res chain seq x y z
N MET A 1 6.50 -5.44 -10.92
CA MET A 1 6.27 -4.01 -11.20
C MET A 1 5.35 -3.43 -10.15
N ASN A 2 5.72 -2.32 -9.52
CA ASN A 2 4.88 -1.62 -8.53
C ASN A 2 4.34 -0.34 -9.18
N ASN A 3 3.13 -0.38 -9.74
CA ASN A 3 2.53 0.70 -10.51
C ASN A 3 1.72 1.68 -9.63
N LEU A 4 2.14 1.88 -8.37
CA LEU A 4 1.47 2.75 -7.42
C LEU A 4 2.09 4.15 -7.45
N LEU A 5 1.24 5.17 -7.63
CA LEU A 5 1.59 6.56 -7.33
C LEU A 5 1.75 6.73 -5.82
N HIS A 6 2.64 7.62 -5.39
CA HIS A 6 2.84 7.93 -3.97
C HIS A 6 2.92 9.44 -3.74
N TYR A 7 2.16 9.94 -2.77
CA TYR A 7 2.14 11.35 -2.37
C TYR A 7 1.57 11.49 -0.95
N LYS A 8 2.26 12.24 -0.08
CA LYS A 8 1.88 12.49 1.33
C LYS A 8 1.53 11.22 2.13
N GLY A 9 2.18 10.10 1.84
CA GLY A 9 1.93 8.81 2.52
C GLY A 9 0.74 8.01 1.96
N PHE A 10 0.02 8.55 0.98
CA PHE A 10 -1.04 7.87 0.26
C PHE A 10 -0.48 7.18 -0.98
N HIS A 11 -1.13 6.08 -1.36
CA HIS A 11 -0.80 5.34 -2.57
C HIS A 11 -1.99 5.39 -3.53
N GLY A 12 -1.74 5.51 -4.83
CA GLY A 12 -2.79 5.53 -5.85
C GLY A 12 -2.55 4.46 -6.91
N SER A 13 -3.56 3.66 -7.25
CA SER A 13 -3.51 2.78 -8.42
C SER A 13 -3.92 3.54 -9.68
N VAL A 14 -3.40 3.12 -10.84
CA VAL A 14 -3.75 3.70 -12.14
C VAL A 14 -4.14 2.56 -13.09
N SER A 15 -5.20 2.77 -13.85
CA SER A 15 -5.75 1.87 -14.85
C SER A 15 -6.27 2.67 -16.05
N TYR A 16 -6.38 2.03 -17.20
CA TYR A 16 -6.95 2.63 -18.41
C TYR A 16 -8.40 2.18 -18.58
N SER A 17 -9.32 3.12 -18.78
CA SER A 17 -10.70 2.87 -19.18
C SER A 17 -10.77 2.90 -20.70
N ALA A 18 -11.08 1.78 -21.33
CA ALA A 18 -11.30 1.73 -22.78
C ALA A 18 -12.67 2.28 -23.18
N GLU A 19 -13.62 2.33 -22.25
CA GLU A 19 -14.96 2.87 -22.49
C GLU A 19 -14.95 4.40 -22.53
N ASP A 20 -14.22 5.02 -21.60
CA ASP A 20 -14.10 6.47 -21.48
C ASP A 20 -12.83 7.05 -22.14
N GLU A 21 -12.02 6.18 -22.74
CA GLU A 21 -10.72 6.50 -23.36
C GLU A 21 -9.78 7.34 -22.46
N CYS A 22 -9.83 7.10 -21.15
CA CYS A 22 -9.09 7.88 -20.15
C CYS A 22 -8.30 7.01 -19.17
N LEU A 23 -7.38 7.65 -18.43
CA LEU A 23 -6.74 7.04 -17.28
C LEU A 23 -7.59 7.32 -16.04
N PHE A 24 -7.88 6.28 -15.27
CA PHE A 24 -8.55 6.39 -13.99
C PHE A 24 -7.72 5.75 -12.90
N GLY A 25 -7.90 6.22 -11.68
CA GLY A 25 -7.20 5.70 -10.53
C GLY A 25 -7.99 5.92 -9.25
N LYS A 26 -7.55 5.26 -8.20
CA LYS A 26 -8.12 5.44 -6.86
C LYS A 26 -7.02 5.46 -5.81
N ILE A 27 -7.26 6.17 -4.73
CA ILE A 27 -6.41 6.11 -3.55
C ILE A 27 -6.61 4.75 -2.90
N GLU A 28 -5.52 4.02 -2.71
CA GLU A 28 -5.47 2.69 -2.12
C GLU A 28 -5.17 2.77 -0.62
N PHE A 29 -5.54 1.70 0.08
CA PHE A 29 -5.25 1.50 1.50
C PHE A 29 -5.91 2.51 2.46
N ILE A 30 -7.02 3.09 2.02
CA ILE A 30 -7.95 3.89 2.81
C ILE A 30 -9.35 3.28 2.74
N LYS A 31 -10.19 3.55 3.74
CA LYS A 31 -11.60 3.15 3.76
C LYS A 31 -12.46 3.96 2.80
N ASP A 32 -12.14 5.25 2.65
CA ASP A 32 -12.89 6.15 1.79
C ASP A 32 -12.60 5.86 0.31
N LEU A 33 -13.63 5.82 -0.53
CA LEU A 33 -13.45 5.65 -1.96
C LEU A 33 -13.17 7.01 -2.59
N ILE A 34 -11.91 7.23 -3.00
CA ILE A 34 -11.48 8.46 -3.63
C ILE A 34 -10.85 8.11 -4.96
N THR A 35 -11.49 8.56 -6.03
CA THR A 35 -11.07 8.32 -7.41
C THR A 35 -10.49 9.61 -8.02
N PHE A 36 -9.69 9.44 -9.05
CA PHE A 36 -9.15 10.52 -9.85
C PHE A 36 -9.02 10.04 -11.29
N GLU A 37 -9.15 10.96 -12.23
CA GLU A 37 -9.13 10.67 -13.65
C GLU A 37 -8.27 11.70 -14.38
N ALA A 38 -7.73 11.29 -15.53
CA ALA A 38 -6.98 12.15 -16.42
C ALA A 38 -7.04 11.64 -17.86
N GLU A 39 -7.04 12.58 -18.81
CA GLU A 39 -7.03 12.28 -20.24
C GLU A 39 -5.66 11.78 -20.74
N ASP A 40 -4.58 12.10 -20.01
CA ASP A 40 -3.23 11.75 -20.40
C ASP A 40 -2.33 11.34 -19.21
N VAL A 41 -1.21 10.70 -19.56
CA VAL A 41 -0.21 10.21 -18.60
C VAL A 41 0.49 11.34 -17.84
N ALA A 42 0.60 12.54 -18.43
CA ALA A 42 1.21 13.68 -17.75
C ALA A 42 0.29 14.27 -16.67
N GLN A 43 -1.03 14.15 -16.83
CA GLN A 43 -2.05 14.69 -15.94
C GLN A 43 -2.46 13.73 -14.82
N ILE A 44 -2.23 12.42 -14.96
CA ILE A 44 -2.68 11.45 -13.95
C ILE A 44 -2.03 11.64 -12.59
N ARG A 45 -0.75 12.02 -12.55
CA ARG A 45 -0.03 12.29 -11.30
C ARG A 45 -0.50 13.58 -10.62
N PRO A 46 -0.63 14.72 -11.32
CA PRO A 46 -1.32 15.90 -10.78
C PRO A 46 -2.74 15.62 -10.30
N ALA A 47 -3.53 14.83 -11.03
CA ALA A 47 -4.88 14.46 -10.65
C ALA A 47 -4.91 13.68 -9.31
N PHE A 48 -4.01 12.71 -9.15
CA PHE A 48 -3.82 12.01 -7.88
C PHE A 48 -3.43 12.94 -6.73
N GLN A 49 -2.48 13.86 -6.95
CA GLN A 49 -2.05 14.81 -5.91
C GLN A 49 -3.19 15.72 -5.46
N ARG A 50 -3.99 16.22 -6.41
CA ARG A 50 -5.19 17.02 -6.10
C ARG A 50 -6.20 16.21 -5.30
N ALA A 51 -6.50 14.97 -5.71
CA ALA A 51 -7.44 14.13 -4.98
C ALA A 51 -6.99 13.86 -3.52
N VAL A 52 -5.69 13.66 -3.28
CA VAL A 52 -5.13 13.53 -1.92
C VAL A 52 -5.24 14.84 -1.15
N ASP A 53 -4.93 15.98 -1.77
CA ASP A 53 -4.99 17.29 -1.11
C ASP A 53 -6.43 17.67 -0.76
N ASP A 54 -7.38 17.41 -1.66
CA ASP A 54 -8.82 17.62 -1.44
C ASP A 54 -9.36 16.71 -0.34
N TYR A 55 -8.90 15.47 -0.28
CA TYR A 55 -9.24 14.55 0.81
C TYR A 55 -8.80 15.08 2.16
N LEU A 56 -7.53 15.48 2.28
CA LEU A 56 -6.97 16.00 3.52
C LEU A 56 -7.68 17.29 3.95
N ALA A 57 -7.98 18.18 3.00
CA ALA A 57 -8.74 19.40 3.27
C ALA A 57 -10.19 19.10 3.70
N HIS A 58 -10.83 18.08 3.13
CA HIS A 58 -12.14 17.63 3.55
C HIS A 58 -12.13 17.09 4.99
N CYS A 59 -11.14 16.25 5.32
CA CYS A 59 -10.94 15.74 6.68
C CYS A 59 -10.75 16.88 7.68
N GLU A 60 -9.89 17.86 7.37
CA GLU A 60 -9.66 19.03 8.23
C GLU A 60 -10.94 19.85 8.45
N ARG A 61 -11.69 20.13 7.38
CA ARG A 61 -12.95 20.89 7.45
C ARG A 61 -14.05 20.20 8.26
N THR A 62 -14.09 18.86 8.22
CA THR A 62 -15.12 18.07 8.91
C THR A 62 -14.72 17.65 10.32
N GLY A 63 -13.47 17.95 10.74
CA GLY A 63 -12.92 17.48 12.00
C GLY A 63 -12.69 15.97 12.04
N THR A 64 -12.68 15.31 10.87
CA THR A 64 -12.47 13.87 10.73
C THR A 64 -10.97 13.61 10.59
N GLN A 65 -10.43 12.61 11.28
CA GLN A 65 -9.05 12.20 11.02
C GLN A 65 -8.98 11.52 9.66
N PRO A 66 -8.04 11.93 8.78
CA PRO A 66 -7.82 11.21 7.52
C PRO A 66 -7.43 9.76 7.84
N ASP A 67 -7.89 8.84 6.99
CA ASP A 67 -7.54 7.44 7.14
C ASP A 67 -6.08 7.27 6.74
N VAL A 68 -5.19 7.41 7.73
CA VAL A 68 -3.76 7.22 7.51
C VAL A 68 -3.53 5.74 7.24
N PRO A 69 -3.06 5.36 6.03
CA PRO A 69 -2.68 3.99 5.74
C PRO A 69 -1.55 3.56 6.69
N TYR A 70 -1.55 2.29 7.09
CA TYR A 70 -0.43 1.67 7.83
C TYR A 70 -0.15 2.22 9.23
N LYS A 71 -1.17 2.28 10.10
CA LYS A 71 -1.02 2.61 11.55
C LYS A 71 -0.25 1.57 12.38
N GLY A 72 0.50 0.66 11.75
CA GLY A 72 1.26 -0.42 12.39
C GLY A 72 0.41 -1.58 12.97
N SER A 73 -0.92 -1.45 12.98
CA SER A 73 -1.82 -2.54 13.40
C SER A 73 -2.24 -3.39 12.21
N PHE A 74 -1.87 -4.67 12.23
CA PHE A 74 -2.12 -5.63 11.16
C PHE A 74 -2.75 -6.90 11.73
N ASN A 75 -4.07 -7.01 11.60
CA ASN A 75 -4.83 -8.17 12.09
C ASN A 75 -4.85 -9.28 11.02
N VAL A 76 -4.28 -10.44 11.33
CA VAL A 76 -4.22 -11.58 10.41
C VAL A 76 -4.92 -12.79 11.01
N ARG A 77 -5.71 -13.48 10.19
CA ARG A 77 -6.19 -14.82 10.51
C ARG A 77 -5.24 -15.86 9.94
N VAL A 78 -4.74 -16.74 10.80
CA VAL A 78 -3.93 -17.90 10.42
C VAL A 78 -4.59 -19.17 10.94
N SER A 79 -4.20 -20.32 10.42
CA SER A 79 -4.70 -21.60 10.93
C SER A 79 -4.29 -21.80 12.41
N PRO A 80 -5.07 -22.55 13.20
CA PRO A 80 -4.70 -22.87 14.59
C PRO A 80 -3.31 -23.52 14.70
N GLN A 81 -2.94 -24.34 13.72
CA GLN A 81 -1.63 -24.99 13.66
C GLN A 81 -0.51 -23.97 13.43
N THR A 82 -0.66 -23.06 12.48
CA THR A 82 0.33 -21.99 12.22
C THR A 82 0.49 -21.09 13.44
N HIS A 83 -0.62 -20.70 14.08
CA HIS A 83 -0.58 -19.91 15.30
C HIS A 83 0.21 -20.62 16.41
N ARG A 84 -0.07 -21.92 16.64
CA ARG A 84 0.64 -22.73 17.64
C ARG A 84 2.15 -22.78 17.38
N LEU A 85 2.55 -23.06 16.14
CA LEU A 85 3.96 -23.16 15.77
C LEU A 85 4.68 -21.82 15.92
N ALA A 86 4.05 -20.72 15.49
CA ALA A 86 4.59 -19.38 15.64
C ALA A 86 4.74 -18.97 17.12
N ALA A 87 3.76 -19.29 17.97
CA ALA A 87 3.83 -19.00 19.41
C ALA A 87 4.96 -19.77 20.12
N ILE A 88 5.16 -21.04 19.77
CA ILE A 88 6.27 -21.86 20.29
C ILE A 88 7.61 -21.25 19.87
N GLU A 89 7.76 -20.89 18.59
CA GLU A 89 9.01 -20.34 18.07
C GLU A 89 9.33 -18.96 18.66
N ALA A 90 8.32 -18.10 18.81
CA ALA A 90 8.48 -16.80 19.48
C ALA A 90 9.00 -16.99 20.91
N LYS A 91 8.41 -17.94 21.66
CA LYS A 91 8.86 -18.28 23.02
C LYS A 91 10.29 -18.81 23.04
N ARG A 92 10.66 -19.68 22.10
CA ARG A 92 12.02 -20.23 21.97
C ARG A 92 13.07 -19.14 21.71
N ARG A 93 12.71 -18.11 20.95
CA ARG A 93 13.57 -16.96 20.64
C ARG A 93 13.54 -15.84 21.68
N GLY A 94 12.64 -15.91 22.65
CA GLY A 94 12.47 -14.87 23.67
C GLY A 94 11.82 -13.58 23.16
N VAL A 95 11.11 -13.63 22.03
CA VAL A 95 10.41 -12.48 21.42
C VAL A 95 8.90 -12.62 21.53
N SER A 96 8.17 -11.53 21.32
CA SER A 96 6.71 -11.59 21.22
C SER A 96 6.26 -12.25 19.90
N LEU A 97 5.03 -12.77 19.86
CA LEU A 97 4.46 -13.32 18.63
C LEU A 97 4.39 -12.26 17.52
N ASN A 98 4.01 -11.03 17.87
CA ASN A 98 3.95 -9.92 16.92
C ASN A 98 5.33 -9.62 16.35
N GLU A 99 6.36 -9.58 17.20
CA GLU A 99 7.73 -9.32 16.77
C GLU A 99 8.27 -10.43 15.85
N LEU A 100 7.98 -11.70 16.15
CA LEU A 100 8.31 -12.82 15.24
C LEU A 100 7.66 -12.63 13.86
N VAL A 101 6.39 -12.23 13.83
CA VAL A 101 5.65 -11.98 12.58
C VAL A 101 6.23 -10.77 11.83
N SER A 102 6.54 -9.68 12.53
CA SER A 102 7.20 -8.50 11.94
C SER A 102 8.55 -8.87 11.31
N GLN A 103 9.41 -9.60 12.03
CA GLN A 103 10.70 -10.06 11.52
C GLN A 103 10.55 -10.94 10.27
N ALA A 104 9.54 -11.82 10.24
CA ALA A 104 9.28 -12.67 9.08
C ALA A 104 8.84 -11.85 7.86
N ILE A 105 8.00 -10.82 8.06
CA ILE A 105 7.59 -9.89 7.02
C ILE A 105 8.80 -9.09 6.51
N ASP A 106 9.61 -8.53 7.41
CA ASP A 106 10.80 -7.75 7.07
C ASP A 106 11.81 -8.59 6.27
N ALA A 107 12.07 -9.82 6.69
CA ALA A 107 12.95 -10.74 5.98
C ALA A 107 12.45 -11.06 4.56
N LEU A 108 11.14 -11.28 4.40
CA LEU A 108 10.54 -11.52 3.09
C LEU A 108 10.67 -10.30 2.16
N LEU A 109 10.47 -9.09 2.70
CA LEU A 109 10.58 -7.84 1.94
C LEU A 109 12.04 -7.54 1.57
N ALA A 110 12.98 -7.75 2.48
CA ALA A 110 14.41 -7.59 2.23
C ALA A 110 14.92 -8.55 1.15
N GLY A 111 14.42 -9.79 1.13
CA GLY A 111 14.76 -10.80 0.10
C GLY A 111 14.26 -10.48 -1.30
N ARG A 112 13.33 -9.53 -1.47
CA ARG A 112 12.83 -9.07 -2.78
C ARG A 112 13.62 -7.89 -3.36
N ALA A 113 14.57 -7.30 -2.62
CA ALA A 113 15.28 -6.09 -3.00
C ALA A 113 16.60 -6.33 -3.78
N ALA A 114 16.74 -7.44 -4.50
CA ALA A 114 17.87 -7.67 -5.39
C ALA A 114 17.56 -7.18 -6.83
N PRO A 115 18.35 -6.26 -7.41
CA PRO A 115 18.13 -5.76 -8.76
C PRO A 115 18.49 -6.82 -9.79
N HIS A 116 17.57 -7.08 -10.72
CA HIS A 116 17.88 -7.85 -11.93
C HIS A 116 18.48 -6.88 -12.96
N SER A 117 19.81 -6.79 -13.01
CA SER A 117 20.56 -6.12 -14.08
C SER A 117 21.29 -7.15 -14.94
N ALA A 118 20.84 -7.32 -16.17
CA ALA A 118 21.59 -7.62 -17.40
C ALA A 118 20.59 -8.17 -18.44
N HIS A 119 19.99 -7.30 -19.25
CA HIS A 119 20.43 -7.05 -20.64
C HIS A 119 20.36 -8.29 -21.54
N GLU A 120 19.19 -8.49 -22.15
CA GLU A 120 19.07 -9.09 -23.48
C GLU A 120 19.53 -8.06 -24.51
N THR A 121 20.62 -8.37 -25.22
CA THR A 121 20.89 -7.86 -26.57
C THR A 121 21.63 -8.95 -27.34
N ALA A 122 20.89 -9.61 -28.23
CA ALA A 122 21.32 -9.95 -29.60
C ALA A 122 20.09 -10.35 -30.40
#